data_AF-A0A2A2H838-F1
#
_entry.id   AF-A0A2A2H838-F1
#
_cell.length_a   1.000
_cell.length_b   1.000
_cell.length_c   1.000
_cell.angle_alpha   90.00
_cell.angle_beta   90.00
_cell.angle_gamma   90.00
#
_symmetry.space_group_name_H-M   'P 1'
#
loop_
_entity.id
_entity.type
_entity.pdbx_description
1 polymer ?
#
loop_
_entity_poly.entity_id
_entity_poly.type
_entity_poly.pdbx_seq_one_letter_code
_entity_poly.pdbx_strand_id
1 'polypeptide(L)'
;MLLLKGGVHIKQQTLRSAGESSKYWICRIDEEYLSRIDEQKILSIANQESNAVKSVKAEDKIVFFSPLSNEKNISFIGYGPVEEAFDDPEYLLDSLKSGRKIKLKGIKYFTEPIPVKDIAGDLKFIKDKKNLPYPFKSEFKEINQEDFNYITRRMNSSKTFPVYFEKMSFTMDEFLTCSIKGTYEIVKNTEESNQIEIKEFIRLLHKFINSYGISKSYEDILEYYSQNVWKLGFQHSPSRNPDNLVKLYGPRGNSQRFGYIKLV
;
A
#
# COMPACT_ATOMS: atom_id res chain seq x y z
N MET A 1 56.64 43.10 -28.29
CA MET A 1 56.00 41.90 -28.86
C MET A 1 55.39 41.10 -27.72
N LEU A 2 54.05 41.09 -27.70
CA LEU A 2 53.10 40.21 -27.00
C LEU A 2 53.23 39.90 -25.49
N LEU A 3 52.30 40.52 -24.78
CA LEU A 3 51.65 40.13 -23.52
C LEU A 3 51.32 38.63 -23.42
N LEU A 4 51.33 38.09 -22.20
CA LEU A 4 50.22 37.32 -21.63
C LEU A 4 50.30 37.37 -20.08
N LYS A 5 49.57 38.35 -19.51
CA LYS A 5 49.09 38.34 -18.12
C LYS A 5 47.90 37.38 -18.05
N GLY A 6 47.83 36.54 -17.03
CA GLY A 6 46.63 35.71 -16.83
C GLY A 6 46.75 34.64 -15.76
N GLY A 7 47.27 34.97 -14.57
CA GLY A 7 47.09 34.12 -13.40
C GLY A 7 45.63 34.16 -12.98
N VAL A 8 44.86 33.14 -13.36
CA VAL A 8 43.49 32.96 -12.86
C VAL A 8 43.60 32.52 -11.41
N HIS A 9 43.53 33.48 -10.50
CA HIS A 9 43.11 33.21 -9.12
C HIS A 9 41.68 32.72 -9.17
N ILE A 10 41.51 31.40 -9.14
CA ILE A 10 40.23 30.78 -8.80
C ILE A 10 39.94 31.25 -7.38
N LYS A 11 39.07 32.27 -7.26
CA LYS A 11 38.40 32.57 -6.00
C LYS A 11 37.70 31.26 -5.62
N GLN A 12 38.24 30.58 -4.61
CA GLN A 12 37.46 29.65 -3.81
C GLN A 12 36.21 30.42 -3.42
N GLN A 13 35.10 30.14 -4.10
CA GLN A 13 33.80 30.45 -3.57
C GLN A 13 33.72 29.60 -2.32
N THR A 14 34.01 30.24 -1.19
CA THR A 14 33.67 29.77 0.13
C THR A 14 32.21 29.34 0.07
N LEU A 15 32.01 28.01 0.06
CA LEU A 15 30.70 27.41 0.27
C LEU A 15 30.15 28.08 1.52
N ARG A 16 29.02 28.78 1.36
CA ARG A 16 28.33 29.46 2.45
C ARG A 16 28.02 28.45 3.53
N SER A 17 28.87 28.36 4.55
CA SER A 17 28.51 27.81 5.85
C SER A 17 27.71 28.87 6.58
N ALA A 18 26.38 28.82 6.48
CA ALA A 18 25.47 29.48 7.43
C ALA A 18 24.03 29.03 7.16
N GLY A 19 23.55 28.09 7.96
CA GLY A 19 22.15 27.68 8.04
C GLY A 19 22.10 26.44 8.94
N GLU A 20 21.25 26.46 9.97
CA GLU A 20 21.11 25.39 10.98
C GLU A 20 21.14 23.98 10.35
N SER A 21 21.76 23.02 11.03
CA SER A 21 21.74 21.61 10.60
C SER A 21 20.29 21.17 10.38
N SER A 22 19.97 20.69 9.17
CA SER A 22 18.64 20.15 8.84
C SER A 22 18.13 19.23 9.96
N LYS A 23 16.90 19.48 10.40
CA LYS A 23 16.25 18.62 11.38
C LYS A 23 15.58 17.44 10.71
N TYR A 24 15.35 16.40 11.51
CA TYR A 24 14.75 15.16 11.07
C TYR A 24 13.48 14.92 11.87
N TRP A 25 12.41 14.53 11.18
CA TRP A 25 11.08 14.43 11.75
C TRP A 25 10.45 13.09 11.39
N ILE A 26 9.54 12.63 12.23
CA ILE A 26 8.53 11.62 11.88
C ILE A 26 7.15 12.27 11.84
N CYS A 27 6.34 11.88 10.87
CA CYS A 27 5.00 12.38 10.66
C CYS A 27 4.04 11.21 10.44
N ARG A 28 2.95 11.18 11.22
CA ARG A 28 1.85 10.26 11.01
C ARG A 28 1.06 10.70 9.79
N ILE A 29 0.77 9.77 8.89
CA ILE A 29 -0.18 9.96 7.80
C ILE A 29 -1.22 8.86 7.90
N ASP A 30 -2.49 9.25 7.94
CA ASP A 30 -3.58 8.29 7.83
C ASP A 30 -3.80 7.91 6.36
N GLU A 31 -4.10 6.64 6.10
CA GLU A 31 -4.11 6.04 4.76
C GLU A 31 -5.02 6.79 3.76
N GLU A 32 -6.12 7.36 4.25
CA GLU A 32 -7.09 8.12 3.45
C GLU A 32 -6.53 9.41 2.82
N TYR A 33 -5.44 9.97 3.35
CA TYR A 33 -4.83 11.21 2.85
C TYR A 33 -3.64 10.99 1.92
N LEU A 34 -3.18 9.74 1.76
CA LEU A 34 -1.93 9.45 1.06
C LEU A 34 -1.95 9.80 -0.42
N SER A 35 -3.05 9.52 -1.13
CA SER A 35 -3.19 9.85 -2.56
C SER A 35 -3.13 11.36 -2.77
N ARG A 36 -3.87 12.11 -1.95
CA ARG A 36 -3.87 13.58 -1.98
C ARG A 36 -2.48 14.16 -1.69
N ILE A 37 -1.78 13.60 -0.70
CA ILE A 37 -0.41 14.01 -0.37
C ILE A 37 0.56 13.67 -1.51
N ASP A 38 0.37 12.55 -2.20
CA ASP A 38 1.17 12.22 -3.37
C ASP A 38 0.94 13.22 -4.52
N GLU A 39 -0.31 13.58 -4.79
CA GLU A 39 -0.63 14.52 -5.87
C GLU A 39 -0.16 15.95 -5.55
N GLN A 40 -0.43 16.43 -4.34
CA GLN A 40 -0.23 17.82 -3.96
C GLN A 40 1.15 18.09 -3.36
N LYS A 41 1.82 17.05 -2.85
CA LYS A 41 3.06 17.14 -2.06
C LYS A 41 2.92 18.08 -0.84
N ILE A 42 1.71 18.21 -0.31
CA ILE A 42 1.39 19.08 0.83
C ILE A 42 0.87 18.24 1.99
N LEU A 43 1.50 18.39 3.15
CA LEU A 43 1.04 17.83 4.42
C LEU A 43 0.12 18.83 5.11
N SER A 44 -1.11 18.39 5.40
CA SER A 44 -2.02 19.10 6.29
C SER A 44 -1.98 18.41 7.65
N ILE A 45 -1.40 19.08 8.64
CA ILE A 45 -1.23 18.54 9.98
C ILE A 45 -2.46 18.90 10.81
N ALA A 46 -2.96 17.98 11.65
CA ALA A 46 -4.13 18.22 12.47
C ALA A 46 -3.81 19.14 13.67
N ASN A 47 -2.65 18.94 14.31
CA ASN A 47 -2.18 19.78 15.43
C ASN A 47 -1.18 20.86 14.99
N GLN A 48 -1.67 21.81 14.20
CA GLN A 48 -0.88 22.88 13.57
C GLN A 48 -0.26 23.85 14.58
N GLU A 49 -0.85 23.98 15.77
CA GLU A 49 -0.37 24.85 16.83
C GLU A 49 0.82 24.26 17.61
N SER A 50 1.16 23.00 17.39
CA SER A 50 2.25 22.36 18.11
C SER A 50 3.60 22.99 17.77
N ASN A 51 4.43 23.18 18.81
CA ASN A 51 5.77 23.76 18.67
C ASN A 51 6.65 22.98 17.67
N ALA A 52 6.43 21.67 17.54
CA ALA A 52 7.16 20.83 16.60
C ALA A 52 6.89 21.26 15.15
N VAL A 53 5.63 21.47 14.79
CA VAL A 53 5.21 21.86 13.43
C VAL A 53 5.67 23.28 13.09
N LYS A 54 5.58 24.19 14.07
CA LYS A 54 6.11 25.57 13.94
C LYS A 54 7.62 25.60 13.73
N SER A 55 8.34 24.60 14.23
CA SER A 55 9.80 24.51 14.12
C SER A 55 10.30 23.95 12.79
N VAL A 56 9.41 23.42 11.94
CA VAL A 56 9.80 22.88 10.63
C VAL A 56 10.21 24.01 9.69
N LYS A 57 11.33 23.79 9.00
CA LYS A 57 11.92 24.72 8.02
C LYS A 57 12.25 24.01 6.71
N ALA A 58 12.55 24.79 5.68
CA ALA A 58 13.09 24.28 4.42
C ALA A 58 14.35 23.43 4.66
N GLU A 59 14.55 22.40 3.83
CA GLU A 59 15.63 21.41 3.94
C GLU A 59 15.57 20.44 5.12
N ASP A 60 14.60 20.56 6.02
CA ASP A 60 14.28 19.50 6.97
C ASP A 60 13.83 18.23 6.22
N LYS A 61 13.94 17.08 6.88
CA LYS A 61 13.53 15.80 6.29
C LYS A 61 12.53 15.10 7.17
N ILE A 62 11.49 14.55 6.53
CA ILE A 62 10.38 13.92 7.22
C ILE A 62 10.31 12.46 6.78
N VAL A 63 10.21 11.54 7.75
CA VAL A 63 9.82 10.15 7.54
C VAL A 63 8.33 10.02 7.84
N PHE A 64 7.63 9.30 6.98
CA PHE A 64 6.20 9.07 7.11
C PHE A 64 5.93 7.70 7.74
N PHE A 65 4.98 7.65 8.66
CA PHE A 65 4.46 6.40 9.22
C PHE A 65 2.94 6.37 9.20
N SER A 66 2.36 5.18 9.09
CA SER A 66 0.92 4.98 9.03
C SER A 66 0.50 3.71 9.77
N PRO A 67 -0.66 3.70 10.47
CA PRO A 67 -1.31 2.46 10.85
C PRO A 67 -1.98 1.85 9.60
N LEU A 68 -1.36 0.82 9.01
CA LEU A 68 -1.89 0.21 7.80
C LEU A 68 -3.07 -0.71 8.13
N SER A 69 -4.15 -0.62 7.37
CA SER A 69 -5.39 -1.36 7.64
C SER A 69 -5.22 -2.89 7.70
N ASN A 70 -4.25 -3.44 6.95
CA ASN A 70 -3.96 -4.88 6.90
C ASN A 70 -3.06 -5.38 8.04
N GLU A 71 -2.37 -4.47 8.74
CA GLU A 71 -1.48 -4.81 9.84
C GLU A 71 -1.92 -3.99 11.05
N LYS A 72 -2.35 -4.61 12.16
CA LYS A 72 -2.64 -3.90 13.42
C LYS A 72 -1.42 -3.18 14.04
N ASN A 73 -0.35 -2.97 13.27
CA ASN A 73 0.93 -2.42 13.62
C ASN A 73 1.22 -1.16 12.80
N ILE A 74 2.00 -0.26 13.37
CA ILE A 74 2.46 0.96 12.71
C ILE A 74 3.63 0.61 11.80
N SER A 75 3.65 1.15 10.59
CA SER A 75 4.73 0.93 9.62
C SER A 75 5.26 2.26 9.07
N PHE A 76 6.55 2.33 8.80
CA PHE A 76 7.13 3.43 8.03
C PHE A 76 6.90 3.18 6.54
N ILE A 77 6.56 4.24 5.81
CA ILE A 77 6.02 4.12 4.45
C ILE A 77 6.79 4.95 3.41
N GLY A 78 7.59 5.91 3.85
CA GLY A 78 8.39 6.74 2.95
C GLY A 78 9.03 7.91 3.67
N TYR A 79 9.63 8.80 2.89
CA TYR A 79 10.26 10.01 3.39
C TYR A 79 10.37 11.09 2.31
N GLY A 80 10.51 12.35 2.72
CA GLY A 80 10.62 13.49 1.80
C GLY A 80 11.30 14.70 2.44
N PRO A 81 12.06 15.50 1.66
CA PRO A 81 12.58 16.77 2.13
C PRO A 81 11.51 17.86 2.06
N VAL A 82 11.56 18.79 3.01
CA VAL A 82 10.71 19.98 3.08
C VAL A 82 11.20 21.01 2.07
N GLU A 83 10.26 21.50 1.25
CA GLU A 83 10.47 22.65 0.38
C GLU A 83 10.25 23.95 1.17
N GLU A 84 9.10 24.06 1.82
CA GLU A 84 8.70 25.22 2.61
C GLU A 84 7.62 24.85 3.63
N ALA A 85 7.51 25.64 4.68
CA ALA A 85 6.40 25.60 5.62
C ALA A 85 5.71 26.96 5.59
N PHE A 86 4.39 26.96 5.36
CA PHE A 86 3.61 28.17 5.13
C PHE A 86 2.27 28.07 5.85
N ASP A 87 1.69 29.23 6.16
CA ASP A 87 0.36 29.31 6.74
C ASP A 87 -0.62 29.53 5.58
N ASP A 88 -1.61 28.65 5.45
CA ASP A 88 -2.61 28.76 4.39
C ASP A 88 -3.85 29.50 4.91
N PRO A 89 -4.15 30.70 4.37
CA PRO A 89 -5.31 31.48 4.77
C PRO A 89 -6.64 30.97 4.16
N GLU A 90 -6.64 30.02 3.22
CA GLU A 90 -7.81 29.74 2.40
C GLU A 90 -8.73 28.61 2.92
N TYR A 91 -9.95 29.01 3.29
CA TYR A 91 -11.12 28.12 3.47
C TYR A 91 -11.62 27.67 2.08
N LEU A 92 -10.98 26.67 1.48
CA LEU A 92 -11.53 26.01 0.30
C LEU A 92 -11.70 24.51 0.58
N LEU A 93 -12.96 24.16 0.80
CA LEU A 93 -13.56 22.86 1.16
C LEU A 93 -13.45 22.44 2.63
N ASP A 94 -14.64 22.13 3.20
CA ASP A 94 -15.03 21.79 4.59
C ASP A 94 -14.20 20.73 5.35
N SER A 95 -13.06 20.27 4.83
CA SER A 95 -12.20 19.26 5.48
C SER A 95 -10.80 19.74 5.85
N LEU A 96 -10.33 20.88 5.34
CA LEU A 96 -9.03 21.43 5.71
C LEU A 96 -9.20 22.68 6.57
N LYS A 97 -9.07 22.50 7.89
CA LYS A 97 -8.96 23.61 8.83
C LYS A 97 -7.76 24.49 8.46
N SER A 98 -7.95 25.80 8.52
CA SER A 98 -6.94 26.84 8.35
C SER A 98 -5.73 26.61 9.27
N GLY A 99 -4.53 26.83 8.71
CA GLY A 99 -3.27 26.98 9.44
C GLY A 99 -2.07 26.26 8.80
N ARG A 100 -1.05 25.93 9.60
CA ARG A 100 0.31 25.66 9.09
C ARG A 100 0.40 24.36 8.27
N LYS A 101 0.85 24.49 7.02
CA LYS A 101 1.08 23.42 6.05
C LYS A 101 2.57 23.26 5.74
N ILE A 102 2.94 22.07 5.31
CA ILE A 102 4.32 21.76 4.89
C ILE A 102 4.28 21.26 3.45
N LYS A 103 4.99 21.95 2.56
CA LYS A 103 5.20 21.52 1.18
C LYS A 103 6.49 20.69 1.09
N LEU A 104 6.43 19.58 0.37
CA LEU A 104 7.54 18.67 0.15
C LEU A 104 8.08 18.84 -1.27
N LYS A 105 9.40 18.72 -1.46
CA LYS A 105 9.99 18.71 -2.82
C LYS A 105 9.64 17.43 -3.59
N GLY A 106 9.17 16.40 -2.89
CA GLY A 106 8.85 15.09 -3.41
C GLY A 106 8.86 14.04 -2.31
N ILE A 107 8.29 12.88 -2.61
CA ILE A 107 8.21 11.75 -1.68
C ILE A 107 8.94 10.56 -2.30
N LYS A 108 9.71 9.87 -1.47
CA LYS A 108 10.24 8.55 -1.76
C LYS A 108 9.53 7.56 -0.87
N TYR A 109 8.77 6.66 -1.47
CA TYR A 109 8.09 5.60 -0.78
C TYR A 109 8.96 4.37 -0.67
N PHE A 110 8.85 3.62 0.42
CA PHE A 110 9.48 2.31 0.51
C PHE A 110 8.78 1.34 -0.44
N THR A 111 9.51 0.39 -1.02
CA THR A 111 8.90 -0.61 -1.92
C THR A 111 7.93 -1.53 -1.17
N GLU A 112 8.17 -1.74 0.11
CA GLU A 112 7.27 -2.38 1.06
C GLU A 112 7.29 -1.57 2.36
N PRO A 113 6.18 -1.53 3.12
CA PRO A 113 6.16 -0.89 4.44
C PRO A 113 7.19 -1.53 5.37
N ILE A 114 7.81 -0.74 6.25
CA ILE A 114 8.71 -1.25 7.29
C ILE A 114 7.96 -1.29 8.62
N PRO A 115 7.58 -2.47 9.14
CA PRO A 115 6.90 -2.55 10.42
C PRO A 115 7.78 -2.00 11.55
N VAL A 116 7.25 -1.09 12.35
CA VAL A 116 7.99 -0.47 13.47
C VAL A 116 8.51 -1.54 14.43
N LYS A 117 7.69 -2.58 14.69
CA LYS A 117 8.04 -3.71 15.56
C LYS A 117 9.36 -4.40 15.16
N ASP A 118 9.70 -4.39 13.87
CA ASP A 118 10.86 -5.12 13.34
C ASP A 118 12.16 -4.34 13.54
N ILE A 119 12.08 -3.02 13.73
CA ILE A 119 13.25 -2.14 13.83
C ILE A 119 13.29 -1.29 15.11
N ALA A 120 12.24 -1.34 15.94
CA ALA A 120 12.14 -0.53 17.15
C ALA A 120 13.24 -0.79 18.18
N GLY A 121 13.90 -1.95 18.11
CA GLY A 121 15.05 -2.30 18.94
C GLY A 121 16.23 -1.33 18.76
N ASP A 122 16.37 -0.75 17.58
CA ASP A 122 17.56 0.03 17.19
C ASP A 122 17.28 1.54 17.11
N LEU A 123 16.02 1.94 17.22
CA LEU A 123 15.61 3.34 17.13
C LEU A 123 15.75 4.05 18.48
N LYS A 124 16.67 5.02 18.55
CA LYS A 124 17.00 5.76 19.79
C LYS A 124 15.84 6.60 20.31
N PHE A 125 14.97 7.11 19.43
CA PHE A 125 13.78 7.87 19.85
C PHE A 125 12.72 7.01 20.57
N ILE A 126 12.81 5.67 20.47
CA ILE A 126 11.94 4.70 21.16
C ILE A 126 12.58 4.31 22.48
N LYS A 127 12.22 5.05 23.54
CA LYS A 127 12.75 4.81 24.90
C LYS A 127 12.15 3.58 25.57
N ASP A 128 10.84 3.35 25.38
CA ASP A 128 10.12 2.21 25.94
C ASP A 128 9.74 1.22 24.83
N LYS A 129 10.50 0.13 24.73
CA LYS A 129 10.29 -0.94 23.75
C LYS A 129 9.10 -1.84 24.09
N LYS A 130 8.61 -1.80 25.33
CA LYS A 130 7.42 -2.56 25.75
C LYS A 130 6.13 -1.83 25.39
N ASN A 131 6.20 -0.50 25.23
CA ASN A 131 5.07 0.34 24.84
C ASN A 131 5.33 1.05 23.49
N LEU A 132 5.50 0.23 22.44
CA LEU A 132 5.78 0.71 21.08
C LEU A 132 4.80 1.75 20.53
N PRO A 133 3.49 1.78 20.86
CA PRO A 133 2.60 2.83 20.36
C PRO A 133 2.90 4.22 20.94
N TYR A 134 3.54 4.31 22.12
CA TYR A 134 3.69 5.58 22.83
C TYR A 134 4.48 6.65 22.06
N PRO A 135 5.65 6.36 21.47
CA PRO A 135 6.40 7.33 20.66
C PRO A 135 5.68 7.83 19.41
N PHE A 136 4.63 7.13 18.97
CA PHE A 136 3.86 7.40 17.76
C PHE A 136 2.46 7.97 18.07
N LYS A 137 2.16 8.28 19.34
CA LYS A 137 0.92 8.98 19.72
C LYS A 137 0.87 10.40 19.17
N SER A 138 2.02 11.06 19.09
CA SER A 138 2.14 12.38 18.49
C SER A 138 2.15 12.25 16.98
N GLU A 139 1.33 13.05 16.31
CA GLU A 139 1.28 13.17 14.85
C GLU A 139 2.62 13.61 14.26
N PHE A 140 3.39 14.41 15.00
CA PHE A 140 4.65 14.98 14.53
C PHE A 140 5.70 14.98 15.65
N LYS A 141 6.93 14.55 15.38
CA LYS A 141 7.99 14.44 16.37
C LYS A 141 9.39 14.57 15.77
N GLU A 142 10.27 15.30 16.44
CA GLU A 142 11.68 15.39 16.08
C GLU A 142 12.40 14.07 16.41
N ILE A 143 13.24 13.61 15.48
CA ILE A 143 14.13 12.45 15.65
C ILE A 143 15.57 12.87 15.35
N ASN A 144 16.53 12.06 15.79
CA ASN A 144 17.93 12.31 15.44
C ASN A 144 18.24 11.81 14.01
N GLN A 145 19.36 12.29 13.47
CA GLN A 145 19.83 11.93 12.13
C GLN A 145 20.13 10.43 11.99
N GLU A 146 20.61 9.77 13.03
CA GLU A 146 20.96 8.35 13.00
C GLU A 146 19.71 7.49 12.79
N ASP A 147 18.63 7.77 13.53
CA ASP A 147 17.34 7.10 13.40
C ASP A 147 16.75 7.33 11.99
N PHE A 148 16.83 8.56 11.46
CA PHE A 148 16.40 8.85 10.09
C PHE A 148 17.16 8.02 9.06
N ASN A 149 18.49 8.01 9.17
CA ASN A 149 19.35 7.25 8.27
C ASN A 149 19.10 5.74 8.39
N TYR A 150 18.84 5.27 9.60
CA TYR A 150 18.56 3.86 9.87
C TYR A 150 17.27 3.42 9.18
N ILE A 151 16.18 4.17 9.34
CA ILE A 151 14.89 3.87 8.69
C ILE A 151 15.02 3.93 7.17
N THR A 152 15.61 5.01 6.64
CA THR A 152 15.64 5.26 5.18
C THR A 152 16.58 4.34 4.40
N ARG A 153 17.55 3.69 5.05
CA ARG A 153 18.45 2.72 4.42
C ARG A 153 17.95 1.29 4.46
N ARG A 154 16.84 1.02 5.17
CA ARG A 154 16.38 -0.35 5.42
C ARG A 154 15.74 -1.02 4.22
N MET A 155 15.09 -0.24 3.36
CA MET A 155 14.37 -0.72 2.19
C MET A 155 14.71 0.11 0.96
N ASN A 156 14.57 -0.53 -0.20
CA ASN A 156 14.57 0.19 -1.47
C ASN A 156 13.43 1.20 -1.47
N SER A 157 13.64 2.32 -2.14
CA SER A 157 12.62 3.36 -2.27
C SER A 157 12.41 3.77 -3.72
N SER A 158 11.16 4.12 -4.03
CA SER A 158 10.71 4.59 -5.33
C SER A 158 10.06 5.96 -5.22
N LYS A 159 10.04 6.70 -6.33
CA LYS A 159 9.24 7.93 -6.46
C LYS A 159 7.80 7.65 -6.88
N THR A 160 7.50 6.42 -7.30
CA THR A 160 6.16 5.99 -7.70
C THR A 160 5.30 5.73 -6.47
N PHE A 161 4.03 6.13 -6.53
CA PHE A 161 3.05 5.79 -5.50
C PHE A 161 2.95 4.25 -5.35
N PRO A 162 3.06 3.70 -4.13
CA PRO A 162 3.09 2.26 -3.94
C PRO A 162 1.77 1.54 -4.22
N VAL A 163 1.87 0.38 -4.86
CA VAL A 163 0.73 -0.51 -5.14
C VAL A 163 0.04 -0.99 -3.85
N TYR A 164 0.77 -1.10 -2.73
CA TYR A 164 0.16 -1.48 -1.45
C TYR A 164 -0.73 -0.39 -0.83
N PHE A 165 -0.77 0.80 -1.41
CA PHE A 165 -1.77 1.84 -1.11
C PHE A 165 -2.87 1.95 -2.16
N GLU A 166 -2.74 1.24 -3.29
CA GLU A 166 -3.81 1.16 -4.27
C GLU A 166 -4.94 0.31 -3.68
N LYS A 167 -6.03 0.98 -3.30
CA LYS A 167 -7.28 0.28 -2.95
C LYS A 167 -7.82 -0.38 -4.21
N MET A 168 -7.50 -1.65 -4.43
CA MET A 168 -8.14 -2.44 -5.47
C MET A 168 -9.58 -2.72 -5.03
N SER A 169 -10.52 -1.95 -5.58
CA SER A 169 -11.93 -2.29 -5.51
C SER A 169 -12.23 -3.29 -6.63
N PHE A 170 -12.54 -4.52 -6.26
CA PHE A 170 -13.12 -5.48 -7.21
C PHE A 170 -14.63 -5.38 -7.15
N THR A 171 -15.29 -5.45 -8.29
CA THR A 171 -16.68 -5.88 -8.33
C THR A 171 -16.78 -7.31 -7.80
N MET A 172 -17.94 -7.69 -7.24
CA MET A 172 -18.15 -9.07 -6.80
C MET A 172 -17.99 -10.07 -7.97
N ASP A 173 -18.31 -9.66 -9.20
CA ASP A 173 -18.11 -10.45 -10.41
C ASP A 173 -16.62 -10.73 -10.67
N GLU A 174 -15.78 -9.69 -10.63
CA GLU A 174 -14.32 -9.83 -10.81
C GLU A 174 -13.71 -10.69 -9.70
N PHE A 175 -14.10 -10.45 -8.45
CA PHE A 175 -13.59 -11.22 -7.32
C PHE A 175 -13.94 -12.72 -7.45
N LEU A 176 -15.19 -13.05 -7.76
CA LEU A 176 -15.63 -14.44 -7.92
C LEU A 176 -14.96 -15.10 -9.13
N THR A 177 -14.86 -14.39 -10.26
CA THR A 177 -14.17 -14.87 -11.48
C THR A 177 -12.70 -15.19 -11.20
N CYS A 178 -11.98 -14.27 -10.55
CA CYS A 178 -10.59 -14.47 -10.15
C CYS A 178 -10.44 -15.61 -9.14
N SER A 179 -11.35 -15.72 -8.17
CA SER A 179 -11.34 -16.79 -7.17
C SER A 179 -11.55 -18.17 -7.81
N ILE A 180 -12.45 -18.29 -8.77
CA ILE A 180 -12.65 -19.54 -9.55
C ILE A 180 -11.36 -19.89 -10.29
N LYS A 181 -10.76 -18.93 -11.00
CA LYS A 181 -9.51 -19.14 -11.74
C LYS A 181 -8.37 -19.56 -10.82
N GLY A 182 -8.17 -18.85 -9.72
CA GLY A 182 -7.13 -19.17 -8.73
C GLY A 182 -7.34 -20.54 -8.11
N THR A 183 -8.58 -20.90 -7.76
CA THR A 183 -8.91 -22.23 -7.23
C THR A 183 -8.62 -23.32 -8.27
N TYR A 184 -8.96 -23.10 -9.54
CA TYR A 184 -8.65 -24.05 -10.62
C TYR A 184 -7.14 -24.27 -10.76
N GLU A 185 -6.34 -23.21 -10.78
CA GLU A 185 -4.88 -23.33 -10.89
C GLU A 185 -4.28 -24.06 -9.68
N ILE A 186 -4.76 -23.80 -8.47
CA ILE A 186 -4.31 -24.52 -7.28
C ILE A 186 -4.63 -26.01 -7.44
N VAL A 187 -5.89 -26.36 -7.69
CA VAL A 187 -6.36 -27.74 -7.83
C VAL A 187 -5.60 -28.46 -8.96
N LYS A 188 -5.44 -27.82 -10.11
CA LYS A 188 -4.69 -28.36 -11.27
C LYS A 188 -3.25 -28.71 -10.92
N ASN A 189 -2.60 -27.93 -10.06
CA ASN A 189 -1.21 -28.14 -9.69
C ASN A 189 -1.03 -29.08 -8.49
N THR A 190 -2.09 -29.38 -7.74
CA THR A 190 -2.03 -30.24 -6.54
C THR A 190 -2.70 -31.59 -6.68
N GLU A 191 -3.70 -31.72 -7.56
CA GLU A 191 -4.42 -32.98 -7.78
C GLU A 191 -3.63 -33.91 -8.70
N GLU A 192 -3.55 -35.18 -8.32
CA GLU A 192 -2.96 -36.24 -9.16
C GLU A 192 -3.93 -36.66 -10.29
N SER A 193 -5.25 -36.50 -10.04
CA SER A 193 -6.29 -36.77 -11.03
C SER A 193 -6.30 -35.70 -12.12
N ASN A 194 -6.59 -36.09 -13.36
CA ASN A 194 -6.75 -35.16 -14.48
C ASN A 194 -8.12 -34.45 -14.51
N GLN A 195 -8.96 -34.66 -13.49
CA GLN A 195 -10.27 -34.05 -13.36
C GLN A 195 -10.71 -33.98 -11.89
N ILE A 196 -11.58 -33.02 -11.58
CA ILE A 196 -12.22 -32.85 -10.27
C ILE A 196 -13.75 -32.77 -10.43
N GLU A 197 -14.49 -33.30 -9.47
CA GLU A 197 -15.95 -33.13 -9.43
C GLU A 197 -16.32 -31.66 -9.24
N ILE A 198 -17.30 -31.17 -10.01
CA ILE A 198 -17.72 -29.76 -9.94
C ILE A 198 -18.15 -29.42 -8.51
N LYS A 199 -18.93 -30.28 -7.84
CA LYS A 199 -19.38 -30.03 -6.46
C LYS A 199 -18.23 -29.92 -5.47
N GLU A 200 -17.22 -30.77 -5.60
CA GLU A 200 -16.04 -30.71 -4.73
C GLU A 200 -15.21 -29.47 -5.01
N PHE A 201 -15.05 -29.09 -6.28
CA PHE A 201 -14.42 -27.83 -6.66
C PHE A 201 -15.13 -26.62 -6.04
N ILE A 202 -16.47 -26.57 -6.09
CA ILE A 202 -17.24 -25.50 -5.45
C ILE A 202 -17.05 -25.50 -3.93
N ARG A 203 -16.93 -26.66 -3.29
CA ARG A 203 -16.64 -26.75 -1.85
C ARG A 203 -15.28 -26.15 -1.50
N LEU A 204 -14.25 -26.38 -2.33
CA LEU A 204 -12.93 -25.78 -2.17
C LEU A 204 -12.97 -24.26 -2.40
N LEU A 205 -13.63 -23.83 -3.47
CA LEU A 205 -13.84 -22.42 -3.78
C LEU A 205 -14.57 -21.68 -2.65
N HIS A 206 -15.61 -22.29 -2.09
CA HIS A 206 -16.35 -21.72 -0.95
C HIS A 206 -15.45 -21.53 0.27
N LYS A 207 -14.58 -22.49 0.60
CA LYS A 207 -13.58 -22.32 1.66
C LYS A 207 -12.61 -21.18 1.35
N PHE A 208 -12.14 -21.09 0.11
CA PHE A 208 -11.24 -20.03 -0.33
C PHE A 208 -11.90 -18.65 -0.17
N ILE A 209 -13.12 -18.46 -0.67
CA ILE A 209 -13.86 -17.20 -0.58
C ILE A 209 -14.12 -16.81 0.88
N ASN A 210 -14.56 -17.75 1.72
CA ASN A 210 -14.82 -17.48 3.14
C ASN A 210 -13.57 -17.07 3.92
N SER A 211 -12.37 -17.49 3.47
CA SER A 211 -11.10 -17.08 4.11
C SER A 211 -10.82 -15.58 3.99
N TYR A 212 -11.44 -14.91 3.01
CA TYR A 212 -11.39 -13.45 2.83
C TYR A 212 -12.53 -12.71 3.56
N GLY A 213 -13.32 -13.41 4.39
CA GLY A 213 -14.42 -12.81 5.15
C GLY A 213 -15.68 -12.50 4.33
N ILE A 214 -15.78 -13.05 3.11
CA ILE A 214 -16.95 -12.88 2.24
C ILE A 214 -17.94 -14.02 2.51
N SER A 215 -19.10 -13.67 3.07
CA SER A 215 -20.17 -14.62 3.38
C SER A 215 -21.08 -14.85 2.18
N LYS A 216 -20.74 -15.83 1.32
CA LYS A 216 -21.61 -16.34 0.25
C LYS A 216 -21.96 -17.80 0.50
N SER A 217 -23.23 -18.16 0.26
CA SER A 217 -23.68 -19.55 0.41
C SER A 217 -23.01 -20.45 -0.63
N TYR A 218 -22.96 -21.75 -0.36
CA TYR A 218 -22.50 -22.72 -1.35
C TYR A 218 -23.36 -22.65 -2.63
N GLU A 219 -24.68 -22.46 -2.45
CA GLU A 219 -25.66 -22.36 -3.52
C GLU A 219 -25.42 -21.12 -4.39
N ASP A 220 -25.14 -19.96 -3.80
CA ASP A 220 -24.84 -18.72 -4.52
C ASP A 220 -23.59 -18.88 -5.39
N ILE A 221 -22.55 -19.53 -4.84
CA ILE A 221 -21.28 -19.76 -5.55
C ILE A 221 -21.50 -20.77 -6.68
N LEU A 222 -22.27 -21.83 -6.43
CA LEU A 222 -22.61 -22.83 -7.44
C LEU A 222 -23.43 -22.20 -8.57
N GLU A 223 -24.41 -21.36 -8.26
CA GLU A 223 -25.22 -20.64 -9.24
C GLU A 223 -24.35 -19.70 -10.07
N TYR A 224 -23.52 -18.89 -9.43
CA TYR A 224 -22.60 -17.98 -10.10
C TYR A 224 -21.66 -18.73 -11.05
N TYR A 225 -21.03 -19.81 -10.57
CA TYR A 225 -20.18 -20.67 -11.38
C TYR A 225 -20.96 -21.24 -12.58
N SER A 226 -22.17 -21.75 -12.35
CA SER A 226 -23.01 -22.35 -13.39
C SER A 226 -23.35 -21.37 -14.52
N GLN A 227 -23.55 -20.09 -14.17
CA GLN A 227 -23.89 -19.03 -15.14
C GLN A 227 -22.67 -18.44 -15.86
N ASN A 228 -21.48 -18.49 -15.24
CA ASN A 228 -20.33 -17.69 -15.67
C ASN A 228 -19.09 -18.51 -16.10
N VAL A 229 -19.00 -19.81 -15.79
CA VAL A 229 -17.77 -20.58 -16.06
C VAL A 229 -17.39 -20.64 -17.54
N TRP A 230 -18.34 -20.48 -18.46
CA TRP A 230 -18.05 -20.40 -19.90
C TRP A 230 -17.10 -19.25 -20.26
N LYS A 231 -17.04 -18.18 -19.44
CA LYS A 231 -16.10 -17.06 -19.60
C LYS A 231 -14.64 -17.48 -19.39
N LEU A 232 -14.41 -18.56 -18.65
CA LEU A 232 -13.08 -19.00 -18.21
C LEU A 232 -12.44 -20.04 -19.14
N GLY A 233 -13.19 -20.57 -20.12
CA GLY A 233 -12.66 -21.55 -21.07
C GLY A 233 -12.34 -22.93 -20.48
N PHE A 234 -12.82 -23.23 -19.27
CA PHE A 234 -12.64 -24.54 -18.65
C PHE A 234 -13.34 -25.64 -19.46
N GLN A 235 -12.71 -26.81 -19.53
CA GLN A 235 -13.33 -27.98 -20.15
C GLN A 235 -14.08 -28.80 -19.10
N HIS A 236 -15.30 -29.21 -19.42
CA HIS A 236 -16.12 -30.05 -18.54
C HIS A 236 -16.42 -31.40 -19.17
N SER A 237 -16.54 -32.43 -18.35
CA SER A 237 -16.94 -33.79 -18.76
C SER A 237 -18.22 -34.23 -18.04
N PRO A 238 -19.08 -35.01 -18.71
CA PRO A 238 -20.29 -35.55 -18.08
C PRO A 238 -19.92 -36.59 -17.01
N SER A 239 -20.81 -36.79 -16.03
CA SER A 239 -20.75 -37.91 -15.10
C SER A 239 -21.80 -38.96 -15.43
N ARG A 240 -21.48 -40.23 -15.14
CA ARG A 240 -22.45 -41.33 -15.16
C ARG A 240 -23.34 -41.33 -13.92
N ASN A 241 -22.89 -40.71 -12.83
CA ASN A 241 -23.67 -40.56 -11.61
C ASN A 241 -24.60 -39.33 -11.75
N PRO A 242 -25.93 -39.51 -11.79
CA PRO A 242 -26.86 -38.39 -11.91
C PRO A 242 -26.77 -37.40 -10.75
N ASP A 243 -26.39 -37.85 -9.56
CA ASP A 243 -26.26 -37.01 -8.37
C ASP A 243 -25.09 -36.02 -8.47
N ASN A 244 -24.13 -36.29 -9.35
CA ASN A 244 -22.96 -35.43 -9.52
C ASN A 244 -23.17 -34.37 -10.62
N LEU A 245 -24.32 -34.38 -11.30
CA LEU A 245 -24.58 -33.49 -12.41
C LEU A 245 -24.94 -32.06 -11.95
N VAL A 246 -24.22 -31.10 -12.50
CA VAL A 246 -24.45 -29.66 -12.38
C VAL A 246 -24.81 -29.11 -13.76
N LYS A 247 -25.84 -28.27 -13.81
CA LYS A 247 -26.31 -27.61 -15.03
C LYS A 247 -25.46 -26.35 -15.27
N LEU A 248 -24.68 -26.33 -16.34
CA LEU A 248 -23.86 -25.19 -16.74
C LEU A 248 -24.49 -24.48 -17.94
N TYR A 249 -24.37 -23.16 -17.98
CA TYR A 249 -24.92 -22.31 -19.04
C TYR A 249 -23.81 -21.78 -19.94
N GLY A 250 -24.10 -21.69 -21.23
CA GLY A 250 -23.27 -21.04 -22.24
C GLY A 250 -23.64 -19.57 -22.45
N PRO A 251 -22.90 -18.85 -23.31
CA PRO A 251 -23.06 -17.41 -23.53
C PRO A 251 -24.44 -17.00 -24.07
N ARG A 252 -25.20 -17.94 -24.67
CA ARG A 252 -26.53 -17.69 -25.24
C ARG A 252 -27.66 -18.28 -24.38
N GLY A 253 -27.37 -18.67 -23.13
CA GLY A 253 -28.35 -19.29 -22.23
C GLY A 253 -28.66 -20.77 -22.53
N ASN A 254 -28.03 -21.36 -23.55
CA ASN A 254 -28.06 -22.81 -23.75
C ASN A 254 -27.41 -23.50 -22.55
N SER A 255 -27.91 -24.67 -22.16
CA SER A 255 -27.42 -25.36 -20.97
C SER A 255 -27.17 -26.85 -21.21
N GLN A 256 -26.17 -27.37 -20.50
CA GLN A 256 -25.82 -28.78 -20.52
C GLN A 256 -25.40 -29.23 -19.11
N ARG A 257 -25.55 -30.52 -18.82
CA ARG A 257 -25.20 -31.10 -17.52
C ARG A 257 -23.83 -31.74 -17.57
N PHE A 258 -23.00 -31.42 -16.58
CA PHE A 258 -21.64 -31.94 -16.42
C PHE A 258 -21.42 -32.39 -14.98
N GLY A 259 -20.47 -33.29 -14.74
CA GLY A 259 -20.09 -33.68 -13.38
C GLY A 259 -18.67 -33.32 -13.00
N TYR A 260 -17.80 -33.12 -14.00
CA TYR A 260 -16.36 -32.94 -13.78
C TYR A 260 -15.84 -31.71 -14.53
N ILE A 261 -14.79 -31.11 -13.96
CA ILE A 261 -13.91 -30.14 -14.59
C ILE A 261 -12.63 -30.89 -14.97
N LYS A 262 -12.17 -30.78 -16.21
CA LYS A 262 -10.89 -31.33 -16.62
C LYS A 262 -9.77 -30.39 -16.18
N LEU A 263 -8.71 -30.96 -15.63
CA LEU A 263 -7.51 -30.26 -15.16
C LEU A 263 -6.41 -30.39 -16.23
N VAL A 264 -6.60 -29.69 -17.35
CA VAL A 264 -5.66 -29.61 -18.49
C VAL A 264 -4.93 -28.28 -18.48
#